data_AF-A0A6N2WG62-F1
#
_entry.id   AF-A0A6N2WG62-F1
#
_cell.length_a   1.000
_cell.length_b   1.000
_cell.length_c   1.000
_cell.angle_alpha   90.00
_cell.angle_beta   90.00
_cell.angle_gamma   90.00
#
_symmetry.space_group_name_H-M   'P 1'
#
loop_
_entity.id
_entity.type
_entity.pdbx_description
1 polymer ?
#
loop_
_entity_poly.entity_id
_entity_poly.type
_entity_poly.pdbx_seq_one_letter_code
_entity_poly.pdbx_strand_id
1 'polypeptide(L)'
;MKNEIRFTLESKQRPKLAQEIGNILGTVPHYERVPSCAYDIAGYRLDKEGVLHIPEGAEETTKDLIRQLRERGFQDDAEVTEEVPVQEDKLTIGIPRESLTDTALENLQRIIANRQTLFQRAFRMDSTEIEITEEKINFTWFPYTTDSDEMAAYTQFISRLCDMARDAKRVSSKPTETDNDKYAFRCFLLRLGFIGKEYKTARKILLRNLTGNPAFRYGE
;
A
#
# COMPACT_ATOMS: atom_id res chain seq x y z
N MET A 1 14.87 -4.39 14.35
CA MET A 1 14.83 -5.45 13.31
C MET A 1 15.82 -6.56 13.70
N LYS A 2 15.98 -7.68 12.96
CA LYS A 2 17.13 -8.58 13.22
C LYS A 2 18.40 -7.84 12.79
N ASN A 3 19.44 -7.83 13.63
CA ASN A 3 20.71 -7.14 13.34
C ASN A 3 21.65 -7.92 12.40
N GLU A 4 21.18 -9.08 11.92
CA GLU A 4 21.92 -10.01 11.08
C GLU A 4 21.00 -10.51 9.97
N ILE A 5 21.51 -10.52 8.74
CA ILE A 5 20.80 -11.00 7.55
C ILE A 5 21.67 -12.02 6.85
N ARG A 6 21.17 -13.23 6.60
CA ARG A 6 21.92 -14.27 5.89
C ARG A 6 21.52 -14.29 4.42
N PHE A 7 22.51 -14.20 3.55
CA PHE A 7 22.33 -14.34 2.12
C PHE A 7 22.53 -15.79 1.68
N THR A 8 21.65 -16.28 0.82
CA THR A 8 21.85 -17.54 0.11
C THR A 8 22.80 -17.28 -1.05
N LEU A 9 24.06 -17.69 -0.91
CA LEU A 9 25.12 -17.43 -1.88
C LEU A 9 25.58 -18.70 -2.58
N GLU A 10 25.72 -18.62 -3.90
CA GLU A 10 26.45 -19.63 -4.67
C GLU A 10 27.97 -19.45 -4.53
N SER A 11 28.73 -20.45 -4.96
CA SER A 11 30.19 -20.42 -4.96
C SER A 11 30.73 -19.17 -5.68
N LYS A 12 31.63 -18.43 -5.01
CA LYS A 12 32.28 -17.19 -5.52
C LYS A 12 31.37 -15.96 -5.65
N GLN A 13 30.13 -15.97 -5.16
CA GLN A 13 29.26 -14.79 -5.17
C GLN A 13 29.52 -13.82 -4.01
N ARG A 14 30.16 -14.25 -2.90
CA ARG A 14 30.43 -13.40 -1.73
C ARG A 14 31.23 -12.12 -2.03
N PRO A 15 32.34 -12.15 -2.81
CA PRO A 15 33.03 -10.93 -3.19
C PRO A 15 32.18 -10.00 -4.07
N LYS A 16 31.31 -10.58 -4.91
CA LYS A 16 30.35 -9.81 -5.72
C LYS A 16 29.30 -9.14 -4.83
N LEU A 17 28.76 -9.84 -3.84
CA LEU A 17 27.86 -9.27 -2.84
C LEU A 17 28.53 -8.10 -2.10
N ALA A 18 29.77 -8.28 -1.63
CA ALA A 18 30.52 -7.21 -0.98
C ALA A 18 30.68 -5.98 -1.90
N GLN A 19 31.03 -6.19 -3.17
CA GLN A 19 31.14 -5.12 -4.15
C GLN A 19 29.82 -4.40 -4.38
N GLU A 20 28.70 -5.13 -4.50
CA GLU A 20 27.39 -4.54 -4.71
C GLU A 20 26.91 -3.75 -3.49
N ILE A 21 27.15 -4.25 -2.27
CA ILE A 21 26.89 -3.48 -1.04
C ILE A 21 27.71 -2.19 -1.04
N GLY A 22 28.98 -2.27 -1.41
CA GLY A 22 29.85 -1.09 -1.54
C GLY A 22 29.35 -0.09 -2.57
N ASN A 23 28.88 -0.56 -3.73
CA ASN A 23 28.31 0.29 -4.78
C ASN A 23 27.04 1.01 -4.30
N ILE A 24 26.17 0.34 -3.53
CA ILE A 24 24.92 0.93 -3.00
C ILE A 24 25.23 1.97 -1.94
N LEU A 25 26.16 1.67 -1.02
CA LEU A 25 26.55 2.56 0.07
C LEU A 25 27.60 3.61 -0.34
N GLY A 26 28.00 3.64 -1.61
CA GLY A 26 29.03 4.56 -2.13
C GLY A 26 30.40 4.40 -1.47
N THR A 27 30.70 3.21 -0.92
CA THR A 27 31.91 2.95 -0.13
C THR A 27 32.66 1.73 -0.67
N VAL A 28 33.99 1.79 -0.75
CA VAL A 28 34.79 0.66 -1.22
C VAL A 28 34.89 -0.41 -0.12
N PRO A 29 34.55 -1.68 -0.39
CA PRO A 29 34.66 -2.76 0.59
C PRO A 29 36.09 -2.98 1.06
N HIS A 30 36.31 -3.01 2.37
CA HIS A 30 37.60 -3.31 2.99
C HIS A 30 37.65 -4.77 3.45
N TYR A 31 38.59 -5.56 2.92
CA TYR A 31 38.75 -6.96 3.31
C TYR A 31 39.67 -7.10 4.54
N GLU A 32 39.13 -7.60 5.66
CA GLU A 32 39.80 -7.67 6.97
C GLU A 32 40.91 -8.75 7.07
N ARG A 33 41.09 -9.58 6.03
CA ARG A 33 42.07 -10.69 6.00
C ARG A 33 41.88 -11.69 7.15
N VAL A 34 42.83 -12.60 7.34
CA VAL A 34 42.77 -13.63 8.39
C VAL A 34 42.95 -13.00 9.78
N PRO A 35 42.21 -13.46 10.81
CA PRO A 35 41.38 -14.68 10.83
C PRO A 35 39.91 -14.48 10.45
N SER A 36 39.40 -13.24 10.35
CA SER A 36 37.96 -12.99 10.15
C SER A 36 37.49 -13.25 8.72
N CYS A 37 38.32 -12.92 7.72
CA CYS A 37 38.00 -13.01 6.29
C CYS A 37 36.69 -12.28 5.92
N ALA A 38 36.33 -11.26 6.70
CA ALA A 38 35.13 -10.46 6.54
C ALA A 38 35.39 -9.23 5.64
N TYR A 39 34.31 -8.65 5.12
CA TYR A 39 34.34 -7.33 4.49
C TYR A 39 33.69 -6.31 5.41
N ASP A 40 34.41 -5.23 5.69
CA ASP A 40 33.86 -4.02 6.29
C ASP A 40 33.44 -3.05 5.18
N ILE A 41 32.20 -2.57 5.24
CA ILE A 41 31.59 -1.71 4.22
C ILE A 41 30.73 -0.67 4.92
N ALA A 42 31.30 0.52 5.17
CA ALA A 42 30.59 1.62 5.82
C ALA A 42 29.91 1.24 7.16
N GLY A 43 30.57 0.39 7.96
CA GLY A 43 30.06 -0.11 9.24
C GLY A 43 29.17 -1.35 9.14
N TYR A 44 28.80 -1.79 7.93
CA TYR A 44 28.24 -3.11 7.70
C TYR A 44 29.35 -4.15 7.61
N ARG A 45 29.16 -5.29 8.25
CA ARG A 45 30.17 -6.36 8.25
C ARG A 45 29.62 -7.61 7.59
N LEU A 46 30.18 -8.01 6.46
CA LEU A 46 29.83 -9.24 5.76
C LEU A 46 30.84 -10.34 6.13
N ASP A 47 30.39 -11.36 6.85
CA ASP A 47 31.24 -12.46 7.31
C ASP A 47 31.60 -13.47 6.21
N LYS A 48 32.33 -14.53 6.58
CA LYS A 48 32.79 -15.56 5.61
C LYS A 48 31.65 -16.51 5.22
N GLU A 49 30.63 -16.66 6.04
CA GLU A 49 29.42 -17.47 5.84
C GLU A 49 28.35 -16.79 4.97
N GLY A 50 28.48 -15.48 4.71
CA GLY A 50 27.51 -14.71 3.95
C GLY A 50 26.41 -14.05 4.81
N VAL A 51 26.68 -13.84 6.10
CA VAL A 51 25.84 -13.07 7.01
C VAL A 51 26.32 -11.63 7.05
N LEU A 52 25.39 -10.71 6.82
CA LEU A 52 25.58 -9.27 6.90
C LEU A 52 25.14 -8.79 8.28
N HIS A 53 26.07 -8.26 9.07
CA HIS A 53 25.81 -7.60 10.33
C HIS A 53 25.57 -6.11 10.10
N ILE A 54 24.49 -5.60 10.69
CA ILE A 54 23.99 -4.25 10.52
C ILE A 54 24.49 -3.35 11.66
N PRO A 55 25.04 -2.15 11.38
CA PRO A 55 25.43 -1.22 12.42
C PRO A 55 24.22 -0.62 13.14
N GLU A 56 24.36 -0.34 14.45
CA GLU A 56 23.30 0.26 15.26
C GLU A 56 22.88 1.63 14.69
N GLY A 57 21.56 1.84 14.55
CA GLY A 57 21.00 3.08 14.00
C GLY A 57 20.89 3.14 12.46
N ALA A 58 21.30 2.09 11.74
CA ALA A 58 21.23 2.02 10.28
C ALA A 58 20.01 1.25 9.73
N GLU A 59 18.96 1.06 10.54
CA GLU A 59 17.80 0.25 10.17
C GLU A 59 17.12 0.73 8.87
N GLU A 60 16.97 2.04 8.70
CA GLU A 60 16.31 2.62 7.53
C GLU A 60 17.14 2.49 6.25
N THR A 61 18.45 2.74 6.33
CA THR A 61 19.38 2.54 5.21
C THR A 61 19.54 1.06 4.84
N THR A 62 19.39 0.16 5.82
CA THR A 62 19.47 -1.29 5.59
C THR A 62 18.29 -1.77 4.75
N LYS A 63 17.08 -1.29 4.98
CA LYS A 63 15.90 -1.66 4.18
C LYS A 63 16.10 -1.38 2.70
N ASP A 64 16.59 -0.17 2.37
CA ASP A 64 16.83 0.21 0.97
C ASP A 64 17.98 -0.61 0.35
N LEU A 65 19.04 -0.87 1.12
CA LEU A 65 20.14 -1.74 0.71
C LEU A 65 19.64 -3.14 0.33
N ILE A 66 18.81 -3.77 1.17
CA ILE A 66 18.26 -5.11 0.93
C ILE A 66 17.37 -5.13 -0.32
N ARG A 67 16.51 -4.12 -0.50
CA ARG A 67 15.66 -3.99 -1.70
C ARG A 67 16.50 -3.96 -2.98
N GLN A 68 17.54 -3.12 -3.01
CA GLN A 68 18.43 -3.02 -4.17
C GLN A 68 19.24 -4.30 -4.43
N LEU A 69 19.63 -5.02 -3.38
CA LEU A 69 20.32 -6.32 -3.52
C LEU A 69 19.38 -7.39 -4.10
N ARG A 70 18.10 -7.40 -3.72
CA ARG A 70 17.08 -8.29 -4.31
C ARG A 70 16.85 -8.01 -5.78
N GLU A 71 16.78 -6.74 -6.18
CA GLU A 71 16.69 -6.33 -7.60
C GLU A 71 17.90 -6.82 -8.42
N ARG A 72 19.08 -6.97 -7.78
CA ARG A 72 20.30 -7.50 -8.40
C ARG A 72 20.42 -9.03 -8.29
N GLY A 73 19.38 -9.70 -7.79
CA GLY A 73 19.25 -11.15 -7.77
C GLY A 73 19.86 -11.86 -6.56
N PHE A 74 20.22 -11.14 -5.49
CA PHE A 74 20.65 -11.77 -4.24
C PHE A 74 19.44 -12.17 -3.40
N GLN A 75 19.42 -13.42 -2.94
CA GLN A 75 18.38 -13.95 -2.06
C GLN A 75 18.85 -13.91 -0.61
N ASP A 76 17.99 -13.46 0.29
CA ASP A 76 18.25 -13.39 1.73
C ASP A 76 17.14 -14.05 2.55
N ASP A 77 17.46 -14.39 3.80
CA ASP A 77 16.51 -14.93 4.79
C ASP A 77 15.85 -13.84 5.63
N ALA A 78 16.06 -12.57 5.27
CA ALA A 78 15.51 -11.45 6.00
C ALA A 78 13.98 -11.47 5.89
N GLU A 79 13.30 -11.66 7.02
CA GLU A 79 11.88 -11.34 7.23
C GLU A 79 11.67 -9.81 7.22
N VAL A 80 12.26 -9.11 6.25
CA VAL A 80 11.75 -7.81 5.85
C VAL A 80 10.46 -8.13 5.13
N THR A 81 9.37 -8.18 5.89
CA THR A 81 8.03 -7.94 5.35
C THR A 81 8.18 -6.76 4.41
N GLU A 82 7.73 -6.95 3.16
CA GLU A 82 7.59 -5.87 2.18
C GLU A 82 6.57 -4.86 2.71
N GLU A 83 6.92 -4.12 3.76
CA GLU A 83 6.37 -2.80 3.97
C GLU A 83 7.31 -1.89 3.20
N VAL A 84 7.04 -1.78 1.92
CA VAL A 84 7.53 -0.68 1.13
C VAL A 84 6.76 0.53 1.65
N PRO A 85 7.32 1.51 2.40
CA PRO A 85 6.82 2.84 2.23
C PRO A 85 7.47 3.31 0.93
N VAL A 86 6.94 2.83 -0.21
CA VAL A 86 6.89 3.76 -1.32
C VAL A 86 6.09 4.90 -0.69
N GLN A 87 6.65 6.10 -0.61
CA GLN A 87 5.77 7.25 -0.67
C GLN A 87 5.08 7.14 -2.04
N GLU A 88 4.07 6.26 -2.12
CA GLU A 88 3.01 6.44 -3.07
C GLU A 88 2.47 7.80 -2.64
N ASP A 89 2.79 8.83 -3.42
CA ASP A 89 2.03 10.06 -3.32
C ASP A 89 0.56 9.60 -3.37
N LYS A 90 -0.16 9.77 -2.27
CA LYS A 90 -1.58 9.42 -2.18
C LYS A 90 -2.36 10.70 -2.34
N LEU A 91 -3.36 10.67 -3.20
CA LEU A 91 -4.31 11.76 -3.33
C LEU A 91 -5.18 11.80 -2.07
N THR A 92 -5.16 12.95 -1.40
CA THR A 92 -6.03 13.24 -0.25
C THR A 92 -7.23 14.06 -0.71
N ILE A 93 -8.43 13.55 -0.47
CA ILE A 93 -9.68 14.30 -0.67
C ILE A 93 -10.18 14.73 0.71
N GLY A 94 -10.31 16.04 0.94
CA GLY A 94 -10.79 16.59 2.21
C GLY A 94 -12.19 17.18 2.08
N ILE A 95 -13.04 16.93 3.07
CA ILE A 95 -14.34 17.62 3.22
C ILE A 95 -14.36 18.40 4.54
N PRO A 96 -15.10 19.51 4.66
CA PRO A 96 -15.26 20.22 5.93
C PRO A 96 -15.86 19.30 6.99
N ARG A 97 -15.34 19.33 8.22
CA ARG A 97 -15.86 18.54 9.34
C ARG A 97 -17.32 18.83 9.65
N GLU A 98 -17.74 20.08 9.47
CA GLU A 98 -19.12 20.55 9.60
C GLU A 98 -20.09 19.97 8.57
N SER A 99 -19.59 19.38 7.47
CA SER A 99 -20.44 18.79 6.43
C SER A 99 -21.15 17.50 6.86
N LEU A 100 -20.71 16.90 7.97
CA LEU A 100 -21.29 15.69 8.56
C LEU A 100 -21.60 15.92 10.05
N THR A 101 -22.81 15.57 10.46
CA THR A 101 -23.16 15.44 11.88
C THR A 101 -22.43 14.24 12.50
N ASP A 102 -22.32 14.19 13.83
CA ASP A 102 -21.66 13.06 14.51
C ASP A 102 -22.29 11.71 14.16
N THR A 103 -23.63 11.67 14.06
CA THR A 103 -24.35 10.47 13.62
C THR A 103 -24.03 10.10 12.16
N ALA A 104 -23.95 11.09 11.26
CA ALA A 104 -23.59 10.83 9.87
C ALA A 104 -22.13 10.37 9.74
N LEU A 105 -21.23 10.88 10.58
CA LEU A 105 -19.85 10.45 10.64
C LEU A 105 -19.72 9.00 11.14
N GLU A 106 -20.47 8.63 12.18
CA GLU A 106 -20.53 7.24 12.66
C GLU A 106 -21.10 6.30 11.57
N ASN A 107 -22.16 6.74 10.87
CA ASN A 107 -22.70 6.01 9.73
C ASN A 107 -21.65 5.83 8.63
N LEU A 108 -20.90 6.88 8.30
CA LEU A 108 -19.82 6.84 7.31
C LEU A 108 -18.78 5.79 7.70
N GLN A 109 -18.27 5.85 8.93
CA GLN A 109 -17.30 4.88 9.45
C GLN A 109 -17.84 3.44 9.37
N ARG A 110 -19.11 3.20 9.70
CA ARG A 110 -19.75 1.88 9.54
C ARG A 110 -19.87 1.47 8.07
N ILE A 111 -20.24 2.37 7.16
CA ILE A 111 -20.32 2.08 5.71
C ILE A 111 -18.96 1.64 5.19
N ILE A 112 -17.89 2.33 5.61
CA ILE A 112 -16.49 2.04 5.25
C ILE A 112 -16.08 0.68 5.82
N ALA A 113 -16.22 0.48 7.13
CA ALA A 113 -15.84 -0.77 7.80
C ALA A 113 -16.51 -2.01 7.18
N ASN A 114 -17.80 -1.90 6.85
CA ASN A 114 -18.54 -2.99 6.20
C ASN A 114 -18.00 -3.39 4.83
N ARG A 115 -17.27 -2.49 4.16
CA ARG A 115 -16.79 -2.65 2.78
C ARG A 115 -15.27 -2.51 2.69
N GLN A 116 -14.58 -2.60 3.81
CA GLN A 116 -13.15 -2.34 3.91
C GLN A 116 -12.37 -3.17 2.88
N THR A 117 -12.59 -4.49 2.85
CA THR A 117 -11.91 -5.40 1.91
C THR A 117 -12.16 -5.04 0.45
N LEU A 118 -13.39 -4.63 0.12
CA LEU A 118 -13.77 -4.24 -1.23
C LEU A 118 -13.08 -2.92 -1.65
N PHE A 119 -12.99 -1.94 -0.76
CA PHE A 119 -12.31 -0.67 -1.02
C PHE A 119 -10.79 -0.86 -1.12
N GLN A 120 -10.21 -1.64 -0.21
CA GLN A 120 -8.79 -2.02 -0.25
C GLN A 120 -8.42 -2.60 -1.62
N ARG A 121 -9.22 -3.54 -2.14
CA ARG A 121 -9.00 -4.13 -3.47
C ARG A 121 -9.27 -3.16 -4.62
N ALA A 122 -10.30 -2.31 -4.51
CA ALA A 122 -10.68 -1.38 -5.58
C ALA A 122 -9.63 -0.27 -5.79
N PHE A 123 -9.12 0.27 -4.69
CA PHE A 123 -8.19 1.41 -4.70
C PHE A 123 -6.74 1.02 -4.50
N ARG A 124 -6.45 -0.28 -4.24
CA ARG A 124 -5.11 -0.81 -3.94
C ARG A 124 -4.49 -0.09 -2.75
N MET A 125 -5.24 -0.05 -1.66
CA MET A 125 -4.88 0.66 -0.42
C MET A 125 -4.77 -0.32 0.75
N ASP A 126 -3.84 -0.08 1.66
CA ASP A 126 -3.60 -0.95 2.81
C ASP A 126 -4.60 -0.69 3.95
N SER A 127 -5.00 0.56 4.15
CA SER A 127 -5.91 0.97 5.23
C SER A 127 -6.99 1.93 4.73
N THR A 128 -8.24 1.70 5.15
CA THR A 128 -9.42 2.55 4.88
C THR A 128 -9.68 3.57 5.98
N GLU A 129 -8.68 3.86 6.79
CA GLU A 129 -8.78 4.90 7.82
C GLU A 129 -9.03 6.27 7.20
N ILE A 130 -9.78 7.09 7.94
CA ILE A 130 -10.02 8.49 7.62
C ILE A 130 -9.43 9.31 8.75
N GLU A 131 -8.70 10.35 8.40
CA GLU A 131 -8.20 11.31 9.39
C GLU A 131 -9.31 12.34 9.64
N ILE A 132 -9.67 12.51 10.91
CA ILE A 132 -10.70 13.45 11.34
C ILE A 132 -10.02 14.49 12.22
N THR A 133 -10.04 15.74 11.77
CA THR A 133 -9.58 16.91 12.52
C THR A 133 -10.79 17.78 12.90
N GLU A 134 -10.53 18.85 13.67
CA GLU A 134 -11.57 19.83 14.01
C GLU A 134 -12.16 20.51 12.77
N GLU A 135 -11.35 20.70 11.73
CA GLU A 135 -11.75 21.43 10.51
C GLU A 135 -12.18 20.51 9.37
N LYS A 136 -11.55 19.33 9.22
CA LYS A 136 -11.67 18.51 8.01
C LYS A 136 -11.76 17.01 8.31
N ILE A 137 -12.33 16.30 7.35
CA ILE A 137 -12.27 14.84 7.25
C ILE A 137 -11.50 14.51 5.97
N ASN A 138 -10.37 13.83 6.10
CA ASN A 138 -9.44 13.54 5.00
C ASN A 138 -9.49 12.05 4.62
N PHE A 139 -9.58 11.82 3.31
CA PHE A 139 -9.59 10.50 2.69
C PHE A 139 -8.31 10.32 1.86
N THR A 140 -7.30 9.67 2.44
CA THR A 140 -6.00 9.41 1.81
C THR A 140 -5.97 8.00 1.21
N TRP A 141 -6.93 7.73 0.33
CA TRP A 141 -7.24 6.37 -0.15
C TRP A 141 -6.78 6.11 -1.57
N PHE A 142 -6.62 7.17 -2.38
CA PHE A 142 -6.44 7.03 -3.81
C PHE A 142 -4.97 7.22 -4.18
N PRO A 143 -4.48 6.50 -5.20
CA PRO A 143 -3.19 6.82 -5.80
C PRO A 143 -3.16 8.28 -6.27
N TYR A 144 -2.04 8.97 -6.11
CA TYR A 144 -1.84 10.27 -6.74
C TYR A 144 -2.00 10.14 -8.25
N THR A 145 -2.65 11.14 -8.83
CA THR A 145 -2.96 11.18 -10.24
C THR A 145 -3.03 12.63 -10.67
N THR A 146 -2.62 12.92 -11.90
CA THR A 146 -2.84 14.21 -12.57
C THR A 146 -3.98 14.11 -13.60
N ASP A 147 -4.59 12.93 -13.74
CA ASP A 147 -5.70 12.69 -14.66
C ASP A 147 -6.99 13.31 -14.10
N SER A 148 -7.60 14.21 -14.87
CA SER A 148 -8.79 14.93 -14.45
C SER A 148 -10.01 14.03 -14.29
N ASP A 149 -10.15 12.98 -15.10
CA ASP A 149 -11.26 12.04 -15.01
C ASP A 149 -11.14 11.17 -13.75
N GLU A 150 -9.92 10.79 -13.37
CA GLU A 150 -9.66 10.07 -12.12
C GLU A 150 -9.94 10.95 -10.89
N MET A 151 -9.41 12.17 -10.86
CA MET A 151 -9.71 13.13 -9.79
C MET A 151 -11.22 13.37 -9.64
N ALA A 152 -11.92 13.54 -10.77
CA ALA A 152 -13.37 13.73 -10.78
C ALA A 152 -14.11 12.48 -10.27
N ALA A 153 -13.70 11.28 -10.69
CA ALA A 153 -14.29 10.03 -10.25
C ALA A 153 -14.12 9.80 -8.74
N TYR A 154 -12.92 10.04 -8.20
CA TYR A 154 -12.61 9.90 -6.77
C TYR A 154 -13.37 10.94 -5.93
N THR A 155 -13.39 12.20 -6.38
CA THR A 155 -14.15 13.27 -5.71
C THR A 155 -15.65 12.97 -5.69
N GLN A 156 -16.22 12.54 -6.82
CA GLN A 156 -17.62 12.13 -6.90
C GLN A 156 -17.91 10.94 -5.98
N PHE A 157 -17.00 9.97 -5.91
CA PHE A 157 -17.17 8.81 -5.03
C PHE A 157 -17.23 9.22 -3.56
N ILE A 158 -16.30 10.05 -3.08
CA ILE A 158 -16.31 10.56 -1.70
C ILE A 158 -17.56 11.38 -1.42
N SER A 159 -17.96 12.27 -2.34
CA SER A 159 -19.18 13.06 -2.20
C SER A 159 -20.42 12.18 -2.04
N ARG A 160 -20.59 11.17 -2.90
CA ARG A 160 -21.75 10.25 -2.84
C ARG A 160 -21.70 9.35 -1.61
N LEU A 161 -20.52 8.98 -1.15
CA LEU A 161 -20.34 8.21 0.08
C LEU A 161 -20.81 9.00 1.30
N CYS A 162 -20.49 10.30 1.33
CA CYS A 162 -20.94 11.22 2.37
C CYS A 162 -22.45 11.51 2.28
N ASP A 163 -23.01 11.66 1.07
CA ASP A 163 -24.47 11.75 0.87
C ASP A 163 -25.17 10.52 1.46
N MET A 164 -24.70 9.32 1.14
CA MET A 164 -25.26 8.07 1.68
C MET A 164 -25.18 8.03 3.20
N ALA A 165 -24.07 8.49 3.80
CA ALA A 165 -23.91 8.52 5.24
C ALA A 165 -24.88 9.50 5.93
N ARG A 166 -25.15 10.65 5.31
CA ARG A 166 -26.15 11.63 5.77
C ARG A 166 -27.58 11.08 5.72
N ASP A 167 -27.93 10.40 4.64
CA ASP A 167 -29.29 9.93 4.40
C ASP A 167 -29.61 8.61 5.11
N ALA A 168 -28.58 7.88 5.54
CA ALA A 168 -28.73 6.58 6.18
C ALA A 168 -29.37 6.70 7.58
N LYS A 169 -30.59 6.19 7.72
CA LYS A 169 -31.24 6.04 9.04
C LYS A 169 -30.60 4.95 9.90
N ARG A 170 -30.08 3.90 9.27
CA ARG A 170 -29.38 2.77 9.89
C ARG A 170 -28.34 2.23 8.93
N VAL A 171 -27.20 1.82 9.47
CA VAL A 171 -26.12 1.14 8.73
C VAL A 171 -25.85 -0.18 9.42
N SER A 172 -25.72 -1.25 8.64
CA SER A 172 -25.24 -2.56 9.15
C SER A 172 -23.86 -2.42 9.78
N SER A 173 -23.44 -3.33 10.64
CA SER A 173 -22.04 -3.43 11.09
C SER A 173 -21.35 -4.69 10.57
N LYS A 174 -22.05 -5.48 9.75
CA LYS A 174 -21.51 -6.73 9.21
C LYS A 174 -20.67 -6.45 7.96
N PRO A 175 -19.41 -6.92 7.92
CA PRO A 175 -18.62 -6.97 6.70
C PRO A 175 -19.38 -7.66 5.57
N THR A 176 -19.25 -7.12 4.37
CA THR A 176 -19.83 -7.71 3.17
C THR A 176 -18.79 -8.64 2.55
N GLU A 177 -19.01 -9.95 2.67
CA GLU A 177 -18.23 -10.95 1.94
C GLU A 177 -18.75 -11.11 0.51
N THR A 178 -17.85 -11.26 -0.45
CA THR A 178 -18.21 -11.46 -1.85
C THR A 178 -17.17 -12.28 -2.60
N ASP A 179 -17.67 -13.16 -3.47
CA ASP A 179 -16.87 -13.98 -4.38
C ASP A 179 -16.58 -13.25 -5.71
N ASN A 180 -17.23 -12.11 -5.95
CA ASN A 180 -17.10 -11.30 -7.15
C ASN A 180 -17.12 -9.80 -6.81
N ASP A 181 -15.93 -9.28 -6.53
CA ASP A 181 -15.74 -7.89 -6.13
C ASP A 181 -16.25 -6.90 -7.17
N LYS A 182 -16.02 -7.16 -8.46
CA LYS A 182 -16.44 -6.25 -9.53
C LYS A 182 -17.97 -6.15 -9.64
N TYR A 183 -18.70 -7.25 -9.45
CA TYR A 183 -20.16 -7.22 -9.35
C TYR A 183 -20.63 -6.48 -8.09
N ALA A 184 -20.06 -6.82 -6.93
CA ALA A 184 -20.44 -6.24 -5.65
C ALA A 184 -20.22 -4.72 -5.64
N PHE A 185 -19.08 -4.25 -6.14
CA PHE A 185 -18.77 -2.83 -6.17
C PHE A 185 -19.64 -2.10 -7.19
N ARG A 186 -19.93 -2.69 -8.35
CA ARG A 186 -20.91 -2.11 -9.29
C ARG A 186 -22.27 -1.91 -8.62
N CYS A 187 -22.80 -2.92 -7.93
CA CYS A 187 -24.07 -2.81 -7.21
C CYS A 187 -24.03 -1.74 -6.10
N PHE A 188 -22.86 -1.54 -5.48
CA PHE A 188 -22.68 -0.44 -4.54
C PHE A 188 -22.65 0.93 -5.21
N LEU A 189 -21.95 1.09 -6.35
CA LEU A 189 -21.95 2.32 -7.13
C LEU A 189 -23.37 2.71 -7.59
N LEU A 190 -24.20 1.73 -7.95
CA LEU A 190 -25.61 1.98 -8.26
C LEU A 190 -26.38 2.53 -7.05
N ARG A 191 -26.14 1.99 -5.85
CA ARG A 191 -26.73 2.51 -4.60
C ARG A 191 -26.23 3.91 -4.24
N LEU A 192 -25.01 4.26 -4.64
CA LEU A 192 -24.43 5.60 -4.52
C LEU A 192 -24.93 6.57 -5.59
N GLY A 193 -25.73 6.12 -6.56
CA GLY A 193 -26.30 6.98 -7.61
C GLY A 193 -25.44 7.15 -8.86
N PHE A 194 -24.43 6.30 -9.09
CA PHE A 194 -23.65 6.28 -10.35
C PHE A 194 -24.46 5.63 -11.49
N ILE A 195 -25.58 6.26 -11.86
CA ILE A 195 -26.57 5.77 -12.83
C ILE A 195 -26.59 6.72 -14.03
N GLY A 196 -26.44 6.18 -15.25
CA GLY A 196 -26.47 6.99 -16.47
C GLY A 196 -25.16 6.96 -17.27
N LYS A 197 -25.15 7.67 -18.40
CA LYS A 197 -24.00 7.74 -19.31
C LYS A 197 -22.91 8.68 -18.78
N GLU A 198 -23.29 9.71 -18.06
CA GLU A 198 -22.43 10.69 -17.40
C GLU A 198 -21.48 10.04 -16.39
N TYR A 199 -21.91 8.96 -15.71
CA TYR A 199 -21.05 8.20 -14.78
C TYR A 199 -20.31 7.04 -15.45
N LYS A 200 -20.33 6.91 -16.78
CA LYS A 200 -19.66 5.81 -17.48
C LYS A 200 -18.16 5.79 -17.20
N THR A 201 -17.51 6.96 -17.30
CA THR A 201 -16.07 7.10 -17.06
C THR A 201 -15.74 6.81 -15.60
N ALA A 202 -16.45 7.43 -14.65
CA ALA A 202 -16.24 7.18 -13.23
C ALA A 202 -16.41 5.69 -12.86
N ARG A 203 -17.46 5.01 -13.36
CA ARG A 203 -17.63 3.56 -13.13
C ARG A 203 -16.49 2.74 -13.70
N LYS A 204 -15.97 3.09 -14.88
CA LYS A 204 -14.82 2.40 -15.48
C LYS A 204 -13.59 2.54 -14.59
N ILE A 205 -13.31 3.75 -14.10
CA ILE A 205 -12.15 4.04 -13.22
C ILE A 205 -12.29 3.31 -11.89
N LEU A 206 -13.42 3.44 -11.21
CA LEU A 206 -13.64 2.84 -9.88
C LEU A 206 -13.64 1.30 -9.91
N LEU A 207 -14.01 0.66 -11.03
CA LEU A 207 -14.06 -0.80 -11.16
C LEU A 207 -12.78 -1.42 -11.75
N ARG A 208 -11.80 -0.63 -12.20
CA ARG A 208 -10.70 -1.12 -13.06
C ARG A 208 -9.81 -2.17 -12.40
N ASN A 209 -9.60 -2.07 -11.09
CA ASN A 209 -8.71 -2.94 -10.33
C ASN A 209 -9.38 -4.21 -9.82
N LEU A 210 -10.71 -4.30 -9.91
CA LEU A 210 -11.46 -5.44 -9.40
C LEU A 210 -11.57 -6.55 -10.44
N THR A 211 -11.45 -7.79 -9.97
CA THR A 211 -11.63 -9.00 -10.77
C THR A 211 -13.09 -9.48 -10.74
N GLY A 212 -13.47 -10.33 -11.69
CA GLY A 212 -14.83 -10.89 -11.80
C GLY A 212 -15.72 -10.24 -12.86
N ASN A 213 -16.92 -10.79 -13.03
CA ASN A 213 -17.89 -10.34 -14.03
C ASN A 213 -18.78 -9.22 -13.44
N PRO A 214 -18.88 -8.03 -14.07
CA PRO A 214 -19.72 -6.95 -13.55
C PRO A 214 -21.22 -7.20 -13.69
N ALA A 215 -21.67 -8.13 -14.53
CA ALA A 215 -23.08 -8.37 -14.83
C ALA A 215 -23.72 -9.43 -13.92
N PHE A 216 -22.95 -10.45 -13.52
CA PHE A 216 -23.46 -11.60 -12.77
C PHE A 216 -22.66 -11.84 -11.51
N ARG A 217 -23.36 -12.15 -10.40
CA ARG A 217 -22.72 -12.43 -9.10
C ARG A 217 -21.94 -13.74 -9.12
N TYR A 218 -22.55 -14.78 -9.70
CA TYR A 218 -21.96 -16.10 -9.90
C TYR A 218 -21.77 -16.31 -11.41
N GLY A 219 -20.70 -16.99 -11.81
CA GLY A 219 -20.43 -17.23 -13.22
C GLY A 219 -21.51 -18.10 -13.87
N GLU A 220 -21.83 -17.77 -15.11
CA GLU A 220 -21.91 -18.80 -16.15
C GLU A 220 -20.52 -18.92 -16.80
#